data_AF-A0A497LIA6-F1
#
_entry.id   AF-A0A497LIA6-F1
#
_cell.length_a   1.000
_cell.length_b   1.000
_cell.length_c   1.000
_cell.angle_alpha   90.00
_cell.angle_beta   90.00
_cell.angle_gamma   90.00
#
_symmetry.space_group_name_H-M   'P 1'
#
loop_
_entity.id
_entity.type
_entity.pdbx_description
1 polymer ?
#
loop_
_entity_poly.entity_id
_entity_poly.type
_entity_poly.pdbx_seq_one_letter_code
_entity_poly.pdbx_strand_id
1 'polypeptide(L)' 'MSTMKIWRIIPLQQRIMETLRQLGSCTDDELLKALEKEGENVTPEILSKALLQLEVRGLIRLLGAPKGRRKIEVRQGKP' A
#
# COMPACT_ATOMS: atom_id res chain seq x y z
N MET A 1 -10.01 -12.19 -27.41
CA MET A 1 -9.84 -13.10 -26.26
C MET A 1 -9.94 -12.26 -25.00
N SER A 2 -11.13 -12.19 -24.39
CA SER A 2 -11.37 -11.39 -23.19
C SER A 2 -10.72 -12.07 -22.00
N THR A 3 -9.72 -11.43 -21.40
CA THR A 3 -9.11 -11.90 -20.16
C THR A 3 -10.13 -11.78 -19.05
N MET A 4 -10.72 -12.91 -18.65
CA MET A 4 -11.56 -13.01 -17.46
C MET A 4 -10.79 -12.38 -16.29
N LYS A 5 -11.26 -11.23 -15.81
CA LYS A 5 -10.72 -10.56 -14.63
C LYS A 5 -11.10 -11.41 -13.43
N ILE A 6 -10.25 -12.36 -13.07
CA ILE A 6 -10.45 -13.22 -11.91
C ILE A 6 -10.46 -12.31 -10.68
N TRP A 7 -11.65 -12.13 -10.08
CA TRP A 7 -11.81 -11.44 -8.80
C TRP A 7 -11.19 -12.31 -7.70
N ARG A 8 -9.86 -12.27 -7.59
CA ARG A 8 -9.16 -12.84 -6.44
C ARG A 8 -9.45 -11.93 -5.25
N ILE A 9 -9.98 -12.49 -4.18
CA ILE A 9 -10.04 -11.82 -2.89
C ILE A 9 -8.59 -11.72 -2.40
N ILE A 10 -7.91 -10.64 -2.79
CA ILE A 10 -6.55 -10.36 -2.38
C ILE A 10 -6.65 -9.60 -1.06
N PRO A 11 -6.00 -10.05 0.02
CA PRO A 11 -5.97 -9.28 1.26
C PRO A 11 -5.42 -7.87 0.99
N LEU A 12 -6.06 -6.84 1.56
CA LEU A 12 -5.67 -5.43 1.38
C LEU A 12 -4.16 -5.21 1.58
N GLN A 13 -3.56 -5.90 2.55
CA GLN A 13 -2.12 -5.89 2.84
C GLN A 13 -1.27 -6.29 1.63
N GLN A 14 -1.69 -7.32 0.89
CA GLN A 14 -0.99 -7.79 -0.32
C GLN A 14 -1.15 -6.77 -1.44
N ARG A 15 -2.34 -6.19 -1.60
CA ARG A 15 -2.59 -5.14 -2.60
C ARG A 15 -1.72 -3.92 -2.35
N ILE A 16 -1.70 -3.42 -1.11
CA ILE A 16 -0.80 -2.36 -0.66
C ILE A 16 0.66 -2.70 -1.00
N MET A 17 1.10 -3.94 -0.75
CA MET A 17 2.46 -4.36 -1.05
C MET A 17 2.78 -4.31 -2.55
N GLU A 18 1.86 -4.78 -3.41
CA GLU A 18 2.03 -4.75 -4.87
C GLU A 18 2.12 -3.31 -5.37
N THR A 19 1.19 -2.45 -4.95
CA THR A 19 1.19 -1.03 -5.29
C THR A 19 2.47 -0.34 -4.81
N LEU A 20 2.91 -0.61 -3.57
CA LEU A 20 4.14 -0.06 -3.02
C LEU A 20 5.39 -0.56 -3.75
N ARG A 21 5.43 -1.82 -4.22
CA ARG A 21 6.54 -2.33 -5.04
C ARG A 21 6.60 -1.66 -6.41
N GLN A 22 5.45 -1.33 -6.99
CA GLN A 22 5.36 -0.62 -8.27
C GLN A 22 5.78 0.85 -8.15
N LEU A 23 5.37 1.52 -7.06
CA LEU A 23 5.68 2.94 -6.81
C LEU A 23 7.06 3.14 -6.17
N GLY A 24 7.58 2.13 -5.46
CA GLY A 24 8.82 2.17 -4.69
C GLY A 24 8.69 2.94 -3.37
N SER A 25 8.41 4.24 -3.47
CA SER A 25 8.11 5.11 -2.32
C SER A 25 6.95 6.03 -2.65
N CYS A 26 5.99 6.17 -1.74
CA CYS A 26 4.85 7.06 -1.94
C CYS A 26 4.36 7.64 -0.61
N THR A 27 3.46 8.59 -0.67
CA THR A 27 2.73 9.12 0.48
C THR A 27 1.43 8.37 0.73
N ASP A 28 0.82 8.54 1.90
CA ASP A 28 -0.49 7.96 2.21
C ASP A 28 -1.55 8.35 1.16
N ASP A 29 -1.57 9.62 0.73
CA ASP A 29 -2.50 10.14 -0.28
C ASP A 29 -2.32 9.49 -1.65
N GLU A 30 -1.07 9.28 -2.06
CA GLU A 30 -0.74 8.63 -3.33
C GLU A 30 -1.13 7.15 -3.32
N LEU A 31 -0.91 6.47 -2.19
CA LEU A 31 -1.29 5.08 -2.00
C LEU A 31 -2.82 4.92 -2.03
N LEU A 32 -3.55 5.79 -1.34
CA LEU A 32 -5.02 5.82 -1.36
C LEU A 32 -5.56 5.96 -2.79
N LYS A 33 -5.06 6.96 -3.53
CA LYS A 33 -5.46 7.18 -4.93
C LYS A 33 -5.13 5.99 -5.82
N ALA A 34 -4.00 5.32 -5.60
CA ALA A 34 -3.62 4.15 -6.36
C ALA A 34 -4.55 2.96 -6.08
N LEU A 35 -4.91 2.73 -4.81
CA LEU A 35 -5.86 1.70 -4.40
C LEU A 35 -7.27 1.97 -4.97
N GLU A 36 -7.73 3.22 -4.90
CA GLU A 36 -9.02 3.63 -5.49
C GLU A 36 -9.07 3.38 -7.00
N LYS A 37 -8.00 3.70 -7.74
CA LYS A 37 -7.89 3.40 -9.18
C LYS A 37 -7.98 1.92 -9.49
N GLU A 38 -7.52 1.08 -8.58
CA GLU A 38 -7.59 -0.36 -8.71
C GLU A 38 -8.94 -0.96 -8.28
N GLY A 39 -9.87 -0.12 -7.80
CA GLY A 39 -11.22 -0.49 -7.40
C GLY A 39 -11.36 -0.86 -5.92
N GLU A 40 -10.31 -0.64 -5.12
CA GLU A 40 -10.33 -0.89 -3.67
C GLU A 40 -10.89 0.35 -2.94
N ASN A 41 -12.04 0.19 -2.29
CA ASN A 41 -12.63 1.25 -1.46
C ASN A 41 -12.08 1.13 -0.03
N VAL A 42 -10.96 1.81 0.23
CA VAL A 42 -10.26 1.74 1.51
C VAL A 42 -10.32 3.09 2.19
N THR A 43 -10.81 3.12 3.43
CA THR A 43 -10.79 4.36 4.21
C THR A 43 -9.38 4.64 4.74
N PRO A 44 -9.02 5.92 4.97
CA PRO A 44 -7.72 6.29 5.53
C PRO A 44 -7.41 5.58 6.86
N GLU A 45 -8.43 5.32 7.69
CA GLU A 45 -8.27 4.61 8.96
C GLU A 45 -7.87 3.13 8.74
N ILE A 46 -8.54 2.45 7.81
CA ILE A 46 -8.23 1.06 7.46
C ILE A 46 -6.83 0.98 6.85
N LEU A 47 -6.50 1.91 5.94
CA LEU A 47 -5.17 2.00 5.35
C LEU A 47 -4.10 2.17 6.44
N SER A 48 -4.30 3.11 7.38
CA SER A 48 -3.34 3.34 8.46
C SER A 48 -3.16 2.11 9.35
N LYS A 49 -4.22 1.36 9.66
CA LYS A 49 -4.12 0.10 10.41
C LYS A 49 -3.36 -0.97 9.63
N ALA A 50 -3.62 -1.09 8.33
CA ALA A 50 -2.92 -2.04 7.47
C ALA A 50 -1.43 -1.70 7.35
N LEU A 51 -1.09 -0.43 7.16
CA LEU A 51 0.30 0.05 7.13
C LEU A 51 1.01 -0.21 8.45
N LEU A 52 0.37 0.05 9.59
CA LEU A 52 0.93 -0.25 10.90
C LEU A 52 1.23 -1.74 11.06
N GLN A 53 0.34 -2.62 10.63
CA GLN A 53 0.58 -4.07 10.66
C GLN A 53 1.76 -4.48 9.77
N LEU A 54 1.89 -3.87 8.58
CA LEU A 54 3.00 -4.13 7.66
C LEU A 54 4.34 -3.61 8.21
N GLU A 55 4.32 -2.47 8.92
CA GLU A 55 5.48 -1.89 9.58
C GLU A 55 5.94 -2.75 10.77
N VAL A 56 5.00 -3.20 11.62
CA VAL A 56 5.29 -4.12 12.72
C VAL A 56 5.86 -5.45 12.22
N ARG A 57 5.37 -5.95 11.07
CA ARG A 57 5.94 -7.13 10.39
C ARG A 57 7.30 -6.87 9.75
N GLY A 58 7.75 -5.61 9.69
CA GLY A 58 9.03 -5.22 9.11
C GLY A 58 9.07 -5.24 7.59
N LEU A 59 7.91 -5.24 6.91
CA LEU A 59 7.82 -5.29 5.44
C LEU A 59 7.92 -3.90 4.80
N ILE A 60 7.47 -2.88 5.51
CA ILE A 60 7.54 -1.48 5.09
C ILE A 60 8.19 -0.64 6.18
N ARG A 61 8.56 0.58 5.83
CA ARG A 61 9.01 1.62 6.75
C ARG A 61 8.16 2.87 6.55
N LEU A 62 7.61 3.41 7.63
CA LEU A 62 6.99 4.72 7.63
C LEU A 62 8.00 5.76 8.07
N LEU A 63 8.30 6.72 7.20
CA LEU A 63 9.15 7.87 7.48
C LEU A 63 8.26 9.09 7.72
N GLY A 64 8.42 9.75 8.86
CA GLY A 64 7.78 11.05 9.09
C GLY A 64 8.38 12.09 8.15
N ALA A 65 7.55 12.77 7.36
CA ALA A 65 7.95 13.91 6.56
C ALA A 65 7.48 15.22 7.21
N PRO A 66 8.20 16.34 7.02
CA PRO A 66 7.75 17.63 7.54
C PRO A 66 6.39 18.00 6.93
N LYS A 67 5.51 18.63 7.74
CA LYS A 67 4.11 18.99 7.45
C LYS A 67 3.07 17.87 7.54
N GLY A 68 3.30 16.86 8.39
CA GLY A 68 2.27 15.86 8.72
C GLY A 68 2.03 14.79 7.64
N ARG A 69 2.87 14.74 6.62
CA ARG A 69 2.88 13.67 5.62
C ARG A 69 3.73 12.51 6.10
N ARG A 70 3.35 11.27 5.79
CA ARG A 70 4.21 10.11 6.00
C ARG A 70 4.63 9.59 4.64
N LYS A 71 5.91 9.23 4.54
CA LYS A 71 6.47 8.58 3.37
C LYS A 71 6.54 7.10 3.66
N ILE A 72 5.97 6.30 2.79
CA ILE A 72 5.86 4.86 2.88
C ILE A 72 6.90 4.29 1.92
N GLU A 73 7.82 3.49 2.45
CA GLU A 73 8.85 2.82 1.66
C GLU A 73 8.77 1.31 1.89
N VAL A 74 8.85 0.52 0.82
CA VAL A 74 9.03 -0.93 0.95
C VAL A 74 10.42 -1.15 1.53
N ARG A 75 10.50 -1.91 2.64
CA ARG A 75 11.78 -2.34 3.15
C ARG A 75 12.28 -3.39 2.17
N GLN A 76 13.24 -3.03 1.31
CA GLN A 76 13.85 -3.99 0.40
C GLN A 76 14.51 -5.08 1.24
N GLY A 77 13.80 -6.19 1.45
CA GLY A 77 14.46 -7.47 1.53
C GLY A 77 15.07 -7.67 0.15
N LYS A 78 16.40 -7.52 0.04
CA LYS A 78 17.12 -8.19 -1.04
C LYS A 78 16.68 -9.68 -1.03
N PRO A 79 16.51 -10.28 -2.21
CA PRO A 79 15.90 -11.60 -2.39
C PRO A 79 16.53 -12.69 -1.53
#